data_AF-A0A0K1PFB6-F1
#
_entry.id   AF-A0A0K1PFB6-F1
#
_cell.length_a   1.000
_cell.length_b   1.000
_cell.length_c   1.000
_cell.angle_alpha   90.00
_cell.angle_beta   90.00
_cell.angle_gamma   90.00
#
_symmetry.space_group_name_H-M   'P 1'
#
loop_
_entity.id
_entity.type
_entity.pdbx_description
1 polymer ?
#
loop_
_entity_poly.entity_id
_entity_poly.type
_entity_poly.pdbx_seq_one_letter_code
_entity_poly.pdbx_strand_id
1 'polypeptide(L)'
;MMRNAAVEGRLDSMSRRRAGAAARVLVAALVAAGCGASSAARIPSVRVDEEVRDELPLEGRRWAYEAENEVIIALDRRDDAREALARARARLGETEDAADRSKAKEPSRAKVAWREEQRRLADARLDEAEIGVYCARTSFELTKARLAVRFGFPVKEGYVPPFEAQYEACAKELAAASEGANAAEARAAKALEKWRDSRREYVTRTGDHDHGLWTD
;
A
#
# COMPACT_ATOMS: atom_id res chain seq x y z
N MET A 1 -1.11 -10.48 69.35
CA MET A 1 -0.38 -10.87 68.12
C MET A 1 -1.40 -11.03 67.00
N MET A 2 -1.60 -10.02 66.14
CA MET A 2 -2.31 -10.13 64.85
C MET A 2 -2.35 -8.72 64.24
N ARG A 3 -1.44 -8.43 63.31
CA ARG A 3 -1.44 -7.29 62.38
C ARG A 3 -0.14 -7.39 61.57
N ASN A 4 -0.16 -8.09 60.43
CA ASN A 4 0.83 -7.99 59.33
C ASN A 4 0.50 -8.94 58.15
N ALA A 5 -0.72 -8.89 57.61
CA ALA A 5 -1.07 -9.70 56.42
C ALA A 5 -1.73 -8.89 55.28
N ALA A 6 -1.98 -7.59 55.47
CA ALA A 6 -2.77 -6.79 54.52
C ALA A 6 -1.94 -5.93 53.55
N VAL A 7 -0.61 -5.89 53.69
CA VAL A 7 0.25 -4.98 52.91
C VAL A 7 0.88 -5.67 51.69
N GLU A 8 1.10 -6.99 51.73
CA GLU A 8 1.78 -7.71 50.63
C GLU A 8 0.91 -7.90 49.37
N GLY A 9 -0.42 -7.91 49.49
CA GLY A 9 -1.32 -8.10 48.34
C GLY A 9 -1.44 -6.89 47.40
N ARG A 10 -1.02 -5.68 47.81
CA ARG A 10 -1.26 -4.45 47.04
C ARG A 10 -0.13 -4.12 46.05
N LEU A 11 1.11 -4.51 46.36
CA LEU A 11 2.27 -4.23 45.50
C LEU A 11 2.30 -5.13 44.25
N ASP A 12 1.75 -6.35 44.34
CA ASP A 12 1.77 -7.31 43.23
C ASP A 12 0.76 -6.94 42.10
N SER A 13 -0.30 -6.19 42.45
CA SER A 13 -1.32 -5.71 41.50
C SER A 13 -0.87 -4.52 40.64
N MET A 14 0.10 -3.71 41.11
CA MET A 14 0.60 -2.54 40.38
C MET A 14 1.70 -2.91 39.37
N SER A 15 2.47 -3.97 39.63
CA SER A 15 3.50 -4.47 38.71
C SER A 15 2.90 -5.02 37.40
N ARG A 16 1.81 -5.80 37.49
CA ARG A 16 1.18 -6.43 36.32
C ARG A 16 0.52 -5.42 35.36
N ARG A 17 0.06 -4.26 35.85
CA ARG A 17 -0.54 -3.21 35.00
C ARG A 17 0.50 -2.42 34.19
N ARG A 18 1.75 -2.30 34.69
CA ARG A 18 2.83 -1.59 33.97
C ARG A 18 3.49 -2.46 32.90
N ALA A 19 3.59 -3.77 33.13
CA ALA A 19 4.12 -4.71 32.13
C ALA A 19 3.24 -4.81 30.86
N GLY A 20 1.91 -4.74 31.00
CA GLY A 20 0.98 -4.78 29.86
C GLY A 20 0.99 -3.52 28.99
N ALA A 21 1.33 -2.35 29.55
CA ALA A 21 1.40 -1.09 28.80
C ALA A 21 2.69 -0.98 27.98
N ALA A 22 3.82 -1.42 28.53
CA ALA A 22 5.11 -1.41 27.81
C ALA A 22 5.13 -2.39 26.62
N ALA A 23 4.50 -3.56 26.75
CA ALA A 23 4.42 -4.54 25.66
C ALA A 23 3.58 -4.04 24.46
N ARG A 24 2.56 -3.20 24.69
CA ARG A 24 1.72 -2.65 23.62
C ARG A 24 2.39 -1.51 22.85
N VAL A 25 3.31 -0.77 23.47
CA VAL A 25 4.08 0.29 22.80
C VAL A 25 5.18 -0.29 21.91
N LEU A 26 5.77 -1.44 22.26
CA LEU A 26 6.80 -2.07 21.42
C LEU A 26 6.25 -2.71 20.13
N VAL A 27 5.02 -3.22 20.13
CA VAL A 27 4.40 -3.79 18.92
C VAL A 27 4.01 -2.71 17.92
N ALA A 28 3.60 -1.53 18.39
CA ALA A 28 3.28 -0.39 17.51
C ALA A 28 4.54 0.20 16.83
N ALA A 29 5.70 0.13 17.49
CA ALA A 29 6.96 0.65 16.94
C ALA A 29 7.56 -0.23 15.83
N LEU A 30 7.28 -1.55 15.81
CA LEU A 30 7.75 -2.46 14.76
C LEU A 30 6.97 -2.31 13.44
N VAL A 31 5.74 -1.78 13.47
CA VAL A 31 4.95 -1.52 12.24
C VAL A 31 5.36 -0.20 11.58
N ALA A 32 5.93 0.75 12.32
CA ALA A 32 6.32 2.07 11.80
C ALA A 32 7.75 2.13 11.22
N ALA A 33 8.61 1.15 11.50
CA ALA A 33 10.00 1.14 11.03
C ALA A 33 10.20 0.59 9.60
N GLY A 34 9.12 0.25 8.89
CA GLY A 34 9.17 -0.18 7.48
C GLY A 34 9.16 0.95 6.44
N CYS A 35 9.03 2.21 6.87
CA CYS A 35 9.05 3.37 5.98
C CYS A 35 10.50 3.74 5.60
N GLY A 36 11.06 3.13 4.56
CA GLY A 36 12.38 3.59 4.08
C GLY A 36 12.97 2.89 2.86
N ALA A 37 12.58 1.65 2.56
CA ALA A 37 13.00 0.98 1.34
C ALA A 37 11.83 0.94 0.37
N SER A 38 11.75 1.91 -0.55
CA SER A 38 10.80 1.88 -1.68
C SER A 38 10.90 0.50 -2.35
N SER A 39 9.79 -0.22 -2.35
CA SER A 39 9.68 -1.56 -2.93
C SER A 39 9.96 -1.52 -4.44
N ALA A 40 9.76 -0.37 -5.10
CA ALA A 40 10.10 -0.17 -6.52
C ALA A 40 11.60 -0.27 -6.83
N ALA A 41 12.48 0.00 -5.86
CA ALA A 41 13.93 -0.16 -6.02
C ALA A 41 14.40 -1.60 -5.82
N ARG A 42 13.51 -2.52 -5.41
CA ARG A 42 13.87 -3.93 -5.23
C ARG A 42 14.17 -4.55 -6.58
N ILE A 43 15.39 -5.06 -6.68
CA ILE A 43 15.84 -5.89 -7.79
C ILE A 43 15.59 -7.35 -7.37
N PRO A 44 15.09 -8.22 -8.26
CA PRO A 44 15.05 -9.66 -8.01
C PRO A 44 16.39 -10.17 -7.48
N SER A 45 16.37 -10.91 -6.37
CA SER A 45 17.59 -11.46 -5.75
C SER A 45 18.21 -12.58 -6.57
N VAL A 46 17.40 -13.28 -7.36
CA VAL A 46 17.84 -14.26 -8.35
C VAL A 46 17.45 -13.77 -9.75
N ARG A 47 18.41 -13.78 -10.67
CA ARG A 47 18.25 -13.35 -12.06
C ARG A 47 18.84 -14.40 -13.00
N VAL A 48 18.20 -14.57 -14.15
CA VAL A 48 18.75 -15.30 -15.30
C VAL A 48 19.68 -14.35 -16.05
N ASP A 49 20.83 -14.87 -16.44
CA ASP A 49 21.81 -14.15 -17.26
C ASP A 49 21.15 -13.57 -18.53
N GLU A 50 21.60 -12.40 -18.95
CA GLU A 50 21.07 -11.73 -20.15
C GLU A 50 21.45 -12.52 -21.41
N GLU A 51 22.61 -13.20 -21.41
CA GLU A 51 23.05 -14.05 -22.52
C GLU A 51 22.04 -15.16 -22.84
N VAL A 52 21.43 -15.75 -21.80
CA VAL A 52 20.42 -16.80 -21.99
C VAL A 52 19.25 -16.28 -22.80
N ARG A 53 18.80 -15.04 -22.58
CA ARG A 53 17.68 -14.44 -23.33
C ARG A 53 18.03 -14.29 -24.81
N ASP A 54 19.24 -13.83 -25.10
CA ASP A 54 19.66 -13.48 -26.46
C ASP A 54 19.93 -14.74 -27.31
N GLU A 55 20.33 -15.83 -26.67
CA GLU A 55 20.53 -17.14 -27.28
C GLU A 55 19.23 -17.95 -27.47
N LEU A 56 18.10 -17.55 -26.85
CA LEU A 56 16.83 -18.25 -27.00
C LEU A 56 16.43 -18.37 -28.49
N PRO A 57 15.81 -19.49 -28.91
CA PRO A 57 15.15 -19.58 -30.21
C PRO A 57 14.08 -18.49 -30.38
N LEU A 58 13.67 -18.21 -31.62
CA LEU A 58 12.70 -17.14 -31.93
C LEU A 58 11.42 -17.25 -31.09
N GLU A 59 10.87 -18.45 -30.92
CA GLU A 59 9.70 -18.71 -30.08
C GLU A 59 9.95 -18.31 -28.61
N GLY A 60 11.10 -18.72 -28.05
CA GLY A 60 11.48 -18.37 -26.68
C GLY A 60 11.67 -16.87 -26.48
N ARG A 61 12.32 -16.19 -27.44
CA ARG A 61 12.46 -14.73 -27.39
C ARG A 61 11.11 -14.03 -27.41
N ARG A 62 10.17 -14.51 -28.22
CA ARG A 62 8.80 -13.96 -28.25
C ARG A 62 8.14 -14.04 -26.87
N TRP A 63 8.20 -15.19 -26.19
CA TRP A 63 7.63 -15.33 -24.85
C TRP A 63 8.36 -14.51 -23.80
N ALA A 64 9.69 -14.38 -23.92
CA ALA A 64 10.45 -13.48 -23.06
C ALA A 64 9.99 -12.02 -23.24
N TYR A 65 9.75 -11.56 -24.48
CA TYR A 65 9.22 -10.22 -24.74
C TYR A 65 7.79 -10.03 -24.24
N GLU A 66 6.93 -11.05 -24.37
CA GLU A 66 5.58 -11.01 -23.81
C GLU A 66 5.63 -10.83 -22.27
N ALA A 67 6.54 -11.51 -21.59
CA ALA A 67 6.76 -11.32 -20.15
C ALA A 67 7.44 -9.99 -19.79
N GLU A 68 8.32 -9.46 -20.64
CA GLU A 68 8.92 -8.13 -20.47
C GLU A 68 7.88 -7.01 -20.62
N ASN A 69 6.91 -7.16 -21.54
CA ASN A 69 5.80 -6.23 -21.70
C ASN A 69 4.97 -6.07 -20.41
N GLU A 70 4.81 -7.14 -19.62
CA GLU A 70 4.15 -7.05 -18.31
C GLU A 70 4.91 -6.15 -17.33
N VAL A 71 6.24 -6.10 -17.41
CA VAL A 71 7.07 -5.18 -16.61
C VAL A 71 6.81 -3.74 -17.04
N ILE A 72 6.72 -3.47 -18.34
CA ILE A 72 6.42 -2.14 -18.88
C ILE A 72 5.03 -1.67 -18.40
N ILE A 73 4.01 -2.52 -18.54
CA ILE A 73 2.64 -2.24 -18.07
C ILE A 73 2.64 -1.95 -16.56
N ALA A 74 3.40 -2.70 -15.76
CA ALA A 74 3.50 -2.47 -14.33
C ALA A 74 4.17 -1.12 -13.99
N LEU A 75 5.20 -0.72 -14.76
CA LEU A 75 5.86 0.58 -14.60
C LEU A 75 4.90 1.73 -14.92
N ASP A 76 4.12 1.63 -15.99
CA ASP A 76 3.11 2.62 -16.35
C ASP A 76 2.07 2.79 -15.23
N ARG A 77 1.55 1.67 -14.69
CA ARG A 77 0.61 1.68 -13.55
C ARG A 77 1.19 2.37 -12.31
N ARG A 78 2.48 2.17 -12.03
CA ARG A 78 3.16 2.84 -10.92
C ARG A 78 3.26 4.34 -11.14
N ASP A 79 3.57 4.77 -12.35
CA ASP A 79 3.69 6.18 -12.66
C ASP A 79 2.32 6.89 -12.63
N ASP A 80 1.26 6.24 -13.14
CA ASP A 80 -0.13 6.68 -12.98
C ASP A 80 -0.53 6.84 -11.51
N ALA A 81 -0.17 5.86 -10.67
CA ALA A 81 -0.44 5.90 -9.23
C ALA A 81 0.32 7.03 -8.53
N ARG A 82 1.56 7.31 -8.94
CA ARG A 82 2.37 8.43 -8.42
C ARG A 82 1.71 9.77 -8.76
N GLU A 83 1.24 9.93 -9.98
CA GLU A 83 0.51 11.13 -10.37
C GLU A 83 -0.83 11.28 -9.61
N ALA A 84 -1.55 10.17 -9.43
CA ALA A 84 -2.79 10.17 -8.66
C ALA A 84 -2.56 10.63 -7.21
N LEU A 85 -1.47 10.17 -6.57
CA LEU A 85 -1.07 10.62 -5.24
C LEU A 85 -0.71 12.12 -5.22
N ALA A 86 0.03 12.60 -6.22
CA ALA A 86 0.34 14.02 -6.33
C ALA A 86 -0.93 14.89 -6.46
N ARG A 87 -1.87 14.48 -7.33
CA ARG A 87 -3.18 15.13 -7.48
C ARG A 87 -4.00 15.10 -6.19
N ALA A 88 -4.01 13.97 -5.49
CA ALA A 88 -4.74 13.84 -4.22
C ALA A 88 -4.16 14.76 -3.12
N ARG A 89 -2.82 14.89 -3.04
CA ARG A 89 -2.15 15.81 -2.12
C ARG A 89 -2.47 17.27 -2.43
N ALA A 90 -2.43 17.67 -3.71
CA ALA A 90 -2.80 19.03 -4.13
C ALA A 90 -4.24 19.37 -3.75
N ARG A 91 -5.19 18.48 -4.08
CA ARG A 91 -6.61 18.66 -3.75
C ARG A 91 -6.88 18.72 -2.24
N LEU A 92 -6.14 17.95 -1.45
CA LEU A 92 -6.22 18.02 0.01
C LEU A 92 -5.81 19.41 0.50
N GLY A 93 -4.66 19.93 0.07
CA GLY A 93 -4.20 21.26 0.44
C GLY A 93 -5.18 22.37 0.05
N GLU A 94 -5.69 22.35 -1.19
CA GLU A 94 -6.73 23.28 -1.64
C GLU A 94 -8.01 23.22 -0.78
N THR A 95 -8.39 22.01 -0.36
CA THR A 95 -9.58 21.79 0.48
C THR A 95 -9.36 22.27 1.91
N GLU A 96 -8.17 22.07 2.47
CA GLU A 96 -7.78 22.59 3.79
C GLU A 96 -7.83 24.12 3.80
N ASP A 97 -7.21 24.77 2.82
CA ASP A 97 -7.21 26.22 2.65
C ASP A 97 -8.65 26.78 2.52
N ALA A 98 -9.51 26.11 1.74
CA ALA A 98 -10.90 26.49 1.58
C ALA A 98 -11.71 26.29 2.88
N ALA A 99 -11.45 25.21 3.62
CA ALA A 99 -12.13 24.90 4.87
C ALA A 99 -11.82 25.93 5.97
N ASP A 100 -10.59 26.44 6.02
CA ASP A 100 -10.18 27.47 6.97
C ASP A 100 -10.95 28.78 6.76
N ARG A 101 -11.19 29.16 5.50
CA ARG A 101 -11.96 30.36 5.14
C ARG A 101 -13.49 30.16 5.18
N SER A 102 -13.95 28.92 5.24
CA SER A 102 -15.37 28.59 5.14
C SER A 102 -16.18 28.97 6.39
N LYS A 103 -17.40 29.48 6.16
CA LYS A 103 -18.44 29.66 7.19
C LYS A 103 -19.16 28.35 7.53
N ALA A 104 -19.19 27.38 6.60
CA ALA A 104 -19.80 26.06 6.78
C ALA A 104 -18.80 25.08 7.44
N LYS A 105 -18.43 25.32 8.70
CA LYS A 105 -17.31 24.62 9.37
C LYS A 105 -17.44 23.10 9.38
N GLU A 106 -18.59 22.56 9.76
CA GLU A 106 -18.80 21.11 9.85
C GLU A 106 -18.66 20.39 8.48
N PRO A 107 -19.43 20.77 7.43
CA PRO A 107 -19.24 20.18 6.10
C PRO A 107 -17.82 20.33 5.55
N SER A 108 -17.15 21.43 5.86
CA SER A 108 -15.79 21.68 5.38
C SER A 108 -14.78 20.73 6.02
N ARG A 109 -14.88 20.51 7.34
CA ARG A 109 -14.07 19.52 8.06
C ARG A 109 -14.31 18.11 7.55
N ALA A 110 -15.57 17.76 7.27
CA ALA A 110 -15.90 16.47 6.69
C ALA A 110 -15.32 16.31 5.26
N LYS A 111 -15.31 17.38 4.44
CA LYS A 111 -14.67 17.37 3.11
C LYS A 111 -13.16 17.14 3.21
N VAL A 112 -12.48 17.82 4.15
CA VAL A 112 -11.05 17.61 4.44
C VAL A 112 -10.80 16.16 4.85
N ALA A 113 -11.59 15.60 5.78
CA ALA A 113 -11.45 14.21 6.20
C ALA A 113 -11.63 13.22 5.04
N TRP A 114 -12.56 13.48 4.12
CA TRP A 114 -12.70 12.68 2.90
C TRP A 114 -11.50 12.78 1.96
N ARG A 115 -10.97 13.99 1.71
CA ARG A 115 -9.77 14.18 0.88
C ARG A 115 -8.53 13.54 1.49
N GLU A 116 -8.40 13.57 2.82
CA GLU A 116 -7.35 12.88 3.55
C GLU A 116 -7.42 11.35 3.33
N GLU A 117 -8.61 10.76 3.37
CA GLU A 117 -8.78 9.33 3.02
C GLU A 117 -8.53 9.06 1.53
N GLN A 118 -8.85 9.97 0.60
CA GLN A 118 -8.46 9.83 -0.80
C GLN A 118 -6.94 9.85 -0.99
N ARG A 119 -6.23 10.71 -0.26
CA ARG A 119 -4.76 10.73 -0.26
C ARG A 119 -4.21 9.40 0.25
N ARG A 120 -4.75 8.86 1.35
CA ARG A 120 -4.35 7.54 1.89
C ARG A 120 -4.65 6.39 0.92
N LEU A 121 -5.77 6.44 0.20
CA LEU A 121 -6.07 5.48 -0.86
C LEU A 121 -5.05 5.57 -2.00
N ALA A 122 -4.76 6.78 -2.49
CA ALA A 122 -3.79 6.97 -3.56
C ALA A 122 -2.38 6.49 -3.16
N ASP A 123 -2.00 6.70 -1.90
CA ASP A 123 -0.74 6.23 -1.31
C ASP A 123 -0.70 4.69 -1.26
N ALA A 124 -1.77 4.04 -0.81
CA ALA A 124 -1.88 2.58 -0.79
C ALA A 124 -1.87 1.96 -2.21
N ARG A 125 -2.50 2.62 -3.19
CA ARG A 125 -2.46 2.19 -4.60
C ARG A 125 -1.07 2.35 -5.21
N LEU A 126 -0.30 3.36 -4.79
CA LEU A 126 1.10 3.49 -5.18
C LEU A 126 1.94 2.35 -4.61
N ASP A 127 1.79 2.02 -3.33
CA ASP A 127 2.51 0.88 -2.72
C ASP A 127 2.17 -0.44 -3.41
N GLU A 128 0.88 -0.71 -3.68
CA GLU A 128 0.43 -1.86 -4.48
C GLU A 128 1.10 -1.89 -5.86
N ALA A 129 1.17 -0.76 -6.56
CA ALA A 129 1.80 -0.66 -7.88
C ALA A 129 3.33 -0.83 -7.83
N GLU A 130 4.01 -0.30 -6.81
CA GLU A 130 5.46 -0.51 -6.62
C GLU A 130 5.79 -1.99 -6.39
N ILE A 131 5.00 -2.70 -5.58
CA ILE A 131 5.11 -4.15 -5.40
C ILE A 131 4.76 -4.88 -6.70
N GLY A 132 3.75 -4.41 -7.44
CA GLY A 132 3.38 -4.94 -8.75
C GLY A 132 4.54 -4.94 -9.75
N VAL A 133 5.33 -3.87 -9.80
CA VAL A 133 6.56 -3.79 -10.62
C VAL A 133 7.58 -4.85 -10.20
N TYR A 134 7.78 -5.03 -8.89
CA TYR A 134 8.68 -6.06 -8.39
C TYR A 134 8.18 -7.47 -8.80
N CYS A 135 6.89 -7.76 -8.66
CA CYS A 135 6.32 -9.06 -9.07
C CYS A 135 6.37 -9.31 -10.57
N ALA A 136 6.18 -8.28 -11.39
CA ALA A 136 6.34 -8.40 -12.84
C ALA A 136 7.79 -8.76 -13.20
N ARG A 137 8.78 -8.12 -12.55
CA ARG A 137 10.20 -8.45 -12.74
C ARG A 137 10.53 -9.87 -12.30
N THR A 138 10.04 -10.32 -11.14
CA THR A 138 10.29 -11.70 -10.67
C THR A 138 9.62 -12.74 -11.58
N SER A 139 8.43 -12.44 -12.10
CA SER A 139 7.74 -13.27 -13.09
C SER A 139 8.50 -13.36 -14.42
N PHE A 140 9.07 -12.25 -14.87
CA PHE A 140 9.93 -12.22 -16.07
C PHE A 140 11.17 -13.10 -15.89
N GLU A 141 11.86 -12.99 -14.75
CA GLU A 141 13.02 -13.83 -14.43
C GLU A 141 12.64 -15.32 -14.34
N LEU A 142 11.50 -15.65 -13.72
CA LEU A 142 10.96 -17.01 -13.70
C LEU A 142 10.64 -17.54 -15.11
N THR A 143 10.09 -16.69 -15.97
CA THR A 143 9.80 -17.04 -17.37
C THR A 143 11.08 -17.37 -18.13
N LYS A 144 12.12 -16.52 -18.01
CA LYS A 144 13.45 -16.82 -18.59
C LYS A 144 14.00 -18.15 -18.07
N ALA A 145 13.88 -18.43 -16.76
CA ALA A 145 14.41 -19.66 -16.17
C ALA A 145 13.72 -20.91 -16.71
N ARG A 146 12.39 -20.86 -16.85
CA ARG A 146 11.58 -21.93 -17.46
C ARG A 146 11.92 -22.12 -18.94
N LEU A 147 12.17 -21.04 -19.66
CA LEU A 147 12.57 -21.10 -21.07
C LEU A 147 13.95 -21.72 -21.25
N ALA A 148 14.92 -21.40 -20.39
CA ALA A 148 16.24 -22.01 -20.41
C ALA A 148 16.16 -23.54 -20.27
N VAL A 149 15.36 -24.04 -19.31
CA VAL A 149 15.10 -25.48 -19.16
C VAL A 149 14.38 -26.05 -20.37
N ARG A 150 13.33 -25.38 -20.85
CA ARG A 150 12.52 -25.86 -21.99
C ARG A 150 13.35 -26.04 -23.26
N PHE A 151 14.27 -25.12 -23.55
CA PHE A 151 15.11 -25.16 -24.74
C PHE A 151 16.45 -25.85 -24.54
N GLY A 152 16.66 -26.53 -23.40
CA GLY A 152 17.81 -27.40 -23.18
C GLY A 152 19.14 -26.66 -22.96
N PHE A 153 19.10 -25.43 -22.44
CA PHE A 153 20.30 -24.70 -22.05
C PHE A 153 21.02 -25.44 -20.91
N PRO A 154 22.36 -25.34 -20.81
CA PRO A 154 23.15 -26.01 -19.78
C PRO A 154 22.98 -25.34 -18.41
N VAL A 155 21.82 -25.55 -17.78
CA VAL A 155 21.51 -25.04 -16.44
C VAL A 155 21.69 -26.14 -15.38
N LYS A 156 21.99 -25.74 -14.14
CA LYS A 156 22.14 -26.67 -13.02
C LYS A 156 20.82 -27.38 -12.68
N GLU A 157 20.90 -28.57 -12.08
CA GLU A 157 19.72 -29.22 -11.49
C GLU A 157 19.07 -28.30 -10.45
N GLY A 158 17.74 -28.24 -10.42
CA GLY A 158 17.01 -27.33 -9.53
C GLY A 158 17.19 -25.84 -9.89
N TYR A 159 17.38 -25.51 -11.18
CA TYR A 159 17.53 -24.12 -11.63
C TYR A 159 16.29 -23.25 -11.38
N VAL A 160 15.09 -23.79 -11.62
CA VAL A 160 13.80 -23.04 -11.58
C VAL A 160 13.26 -22.78 -10.16
N PRO A 161 13.31 -23.72 -9.20
CA PRO A 161 12.70 -23.54 -7.87
C PRO A 161 13.03 -22.24 -7.12
N PRO A 162 14.26 -21.70 -7.14
CA PRO A 162 14.55 -20.41 -6.50
C PRO A 162 13.75 -19.23 -7.09
N PHE A 163 13.49 -19.24 -8.40
CA PHE A 163 12.69 -18.21 -9.07
C PHE A 163 11.21 -18.34 -8.71
N GLU A 164 10.71 -19.57 -8.59
CA GLU A 164 9.33 -19.85 -8.16
C GLU A 164 9.10 -19.37 -6.73
N ALA A 165 10.01 -19.70 -5.81
CA ALA A 165 9.94 -19.23 -4.43
C ALA A 165 9.96 -17.69 -4.33
N GLN A 166 10.79 -17.03 -5.14
CA GLN A 166 10.83 -15.57 -5.21
C GLN A 166 9.51 -14.97 -5.75
N TYR A 167 8.94 -15.56 -6.80
CA TYR A 167 7.66 -15.12 -7.36
C TYR A 167 6.50 -15.33 -6.37
N GLU A 168 6.44 -16.47 -5.69
CA GLU A 168 5.42 -16.76 -4.68
C GLU A 168 5.50 -15.82 -3.48
N ALA A 169 6.72 -15.48 -3.03
CA ALA A 169 6.91 -14.50 -1.97
C ALA A 169 6.36 -13.13 -2.39
N CYS A 170 6.69 -12.69 -3.61
CA CYS A 170 6.16 -11.44 -4.15
C CYS A 170 4.63 -11.45 -4.27
N ALA A 171 4.05 -12.54 -4.78
CA ALA A 171 2.61 -12.67 -4.94
C ALA A 171 1.86 -12.53 -3.61
N LYS A 172 2.42 -13.04 -2.50
CA LYS A 172 1.88 -12.85 -1.15
C LYS A 172 1.94 -11.40 -0.70
N GLU A 173 3.05 -10.70 -0.95
CA GLU A 173 3.19 -9.27 -0.65
C GLU A 173 2.18 -8.44 -1.46
N LEU A 174 2.03 -8.73 -2.76
CA LEU A 174 1.08 -8.03 -3.63
C LEU A 174 -0.37 -8.24 -3.18
N ALA A 175 -0.74 -9.46 -2.78
CA ALA A 175 -2.06 -9.75 -2.24
C ALA A 175 -2.35 -8.92 -0.98
N ALA A 176 -1.39 -8.85 -0.04
CA ALA A 176 -1.52 -8.04 1.17
C ALA A 176 -1.63 -6.54 0.87
N ALA A 177 -0.85 -6.02 -0.08
CA ALA A 177 -0.93 -4.63 -0.52
C ALA A 177 -2.28 -4.31 -1.16
N SER A 178 -2.80 -5.22 -2.00
CA SER A 178 -4.12 -5.09 -2.62
C SER A 178 -5.26 -5.08 -1.60
N GLU A 179 -5.20 -5.94 -0.58
CA GLU A 179 -6.12 -5.91 0.56
C GLU A 179 -6.05 -4.56 1.31
N GLY A 180 -4.84 -4.03 1.52
CA GLY A 180 -4.61 -2.72 2.11
C GLY A 180 -5.24 -1.58 1.30
N ALA A 181 -5.07 -1.59 -0.02
CA ALA A 181 -5.66 -0.61 -0.94
C ALA A 181 -7.20 -0.70 -0.95
N ASN A 182 -7.77 -1.90 -0.98
CA ASN A 182 -9.21 -2.12 -0.90
C ASN A 182 -9.80 -1.65 0.45
N ALA A 183 -9.07 -1.86 1.55
CA ALA A 183 -9.48 -1.34 2.85
C ALA A 183 -9.42 0.19 2.90
N ALA A 184 -8.43 0.83 2.26
CA ALA A 184 -8.35 2.29 2.13
C ALA A 184 -9.50 2.84 1.28
N GLU A 185 -9.89 2.14 0.22
CA GLU A 185 -11.01 2.50 -0.63
C GLU A 185 -12.33 2.50 0.14
N ALA A 186 -12.57 1.46 0.93
CA ALA A 186 -13.74 1.38 1.80
C ALA A 186 -13.78 2.52 2.84
N ARG A 187 -12.63 2.96 3.37
CA ARG A 187 -12.57 4.13 4.28
C ARG A 187 -12.88 5.43 3.55
N ALA A 188 -12.32 5.63 2.36
CA ALA A 188 -12.58 6.80 1.53
C ALA A 188 -14.06 6.91 1.15
N ALA A 189 -14.70 5.78 0.81
CA ALA A 189 -16.14 5.73 0.52
C ALA A 189 -16.99 6.12 1.74
N LYS A 190 -16.68 5.59 2.93
CA LYS A 190 -17.38 5.97 4.18
C LYS A 190 -17.19 7.44 4.53
N ALA A 191 -16.00 8.01 4.29
CA ALA A 191 -15.74 9.41 4.53
C ALA A 191 -16.51 10.32 3.55
N LEU A 192 -16.67 9.88 2.29
CA LEU A 192 -17.50 10.56 1.29
C LEU A 192 -18.97 10.62 1.71
N GLU A 193 -19.53 9.52 2.21
CA GLU A 193 -20.90 9.47 2.71
C GLU A 193 -21.11 10.45 3.87
N LYS A 194 -20.22 10.43 4.87
CA LYS A 194 -20.25 11.37 6.00
C LYS A 194 -20.20 12.83 5.56
N TRP A 195 -19.34 13.14 4.59
CA TRP A 195 -19.29 14.49 4.02
C TRP A 195 -20.61 14.86 3.34
N ARG A 196 -21.18 13.98 2.51
CA ARG A 196 -22.48 14.20 1.85
C ARG A 196 -23.61 14.42 2.85
N ASP A 197 -23.66 13.65 3.92
CA ASP A 197 -24.68 13.80 4.96
C ASP A 197 -24.51 15.12 5.73
N SER A 198 -23.28 15.47 6.14
CA SER A 198 -23.00 16.75 6.80
C SER A 198 -23.38 17.95 5.93
N ARG A 199 -23.15 17.86 4.61
CA ARG A 199 -23.60 18.86 3.64
C ARG A 199 -25.12 18.94 3.60
N ARG A 200 -25.82 17.81 3.49
CA ARG A 200 -27.29 17.75 3.43
C ARG A 200 -27.92 18.40 4.67
N GLU A 201 -27.39 18.10 5.86
CA GLU A 201 -27.84 18.71 7.11
C GLU A 201 -27.61 20.22 7.13
N TYR A 202 -26.44 20.68 6.69
CA TYR A 202 -26.13 22.11 6.61
C TYR A 202 -27.08 22.86 5.68
N VAL A 203 -27.28 22.34 4.45
CA VAL A 203 -28.19 22.91 3.45
C VAL A 203 -29.61 22.96 4.01
N THR A 204 -30.08 21.86 4.61
CA THR A 204 -31.44 21.79 5.20
C THR A 204 -31.66 22.85 6.28
N ARG A 205 -30.64 23.10 7.11
CA ARG A 205 -30.73 24.08 8.21
C ARG A 205 -30.61 25.53 7.75
N THR A 206 -29.82 25.80 6.72
CA THR A 206 -29.43 27.17 6.34
C THR A 206 -30.10 27.69 5.08
N GLY A 207 -30.62 26.80 4.23
CA GLY A 207 -31.08 27.13 2.88
C GLY A 207 -29.95 27.48 1.91
N ASP A 208 -28.68 27.35 2.32
CA ASP A 208 -27.52 27.71 1.51
C ASP A 208 -27.10 26.52 0.63
N HIS A 209 -27.44 26.61 -0.67
CA HIS A 209 -27.11 25.62 -1.69
C HIS A 209 -25.82 25.92 -2.45
N ASP A 210 -25.29 27.14 -2.34
CA ASP A 210 -24.27 27.71 -3.24
C ASP A 210 -22.98 28.10 -2.53
N HIS A 211 -22.85 27.79 -1.23
CA HIS A 211 -21.59 27.96 -0.50
C HIS A 211 -20.43 27.39 -1.34
N GLY A 212 -19.46 28.23 -1.72
CA GLY A 212 -18.38 27.92 -2.70
C GLY A 212 -17.45 26.75 -2.36
N LEU A 213 -17.82 25.95 -1.36
CA LEU A 213 -17.26 24.66 -0.98
C LEU A 213 -17.86 23.46 -1.75
N TRP A 214 -18.98 23.67 -2.45
CA TRP A 214 -19.72 22.63 -3.16
C TRP A 214 -19.20 22.34 -4.57
N THR A 215 -18.41 23.24 -5.14
CA THR A 215 -17.70 23.01 -6.40
C THR A 215 -16.54 22.06 -6.15
N ASP A 216 -16.48 21.00 -6.95
CA ASP A 216 -15.43 19.97 -6.94
C ASP A 216 -14.40 20.20 -8.03
#